data_AF-A0A9W7WLV8-F1
#
_entry.id   AF-A0A9W7WLV8-F1
#
_cell.length_a   1.000
_cell.length_b   1.000
_cell.length_c   1.000
_cell.angle_alpha   90.00
_cell.angle_beta   90.00
_cell.angle_gamma   90.00
#
_symmetry.space_group_name_H-M   'P 1'
#
loop_
_entity.id
_entity.type
_entity.pdbx_description
1 polymer ?
#
loop_
_entity_poly.entity_id
_entity_poly.type
_entity_poly.pdbx_seq_one_letter_code
_entity_poly.pdbx_strand_id
1 'polypeptide(L)'
;MLTRPVTLLEFPADNLEANLVTAEFQRITTVQLEPKLMSSLDPHTPKLLTLFCAKGGALGQRLKTEMELLKDGHCSVDMTREVVIRFMIEFLGEHAGDQRIQRMQS
;
A
#
# COMPACT_ATOMS: atom_id res chain seq x y z
N MET A 1 -13.51 -25.67 -14.95
CA MET A 1 -13.06 -24.31 -15.36
C MET A 1 -11.75 -24.06 -14.65
N LEU A 2 -10.65 -24.19 -15.38
CA LEU A 2 -9.27 -24.15 -14.87
C LEU A 2 -8.96 -22.79 -14.25
N THR A 3 -8.63 -22.77 -12.96
CA THR A 3 -7.90 -21.65 -12.35
C THR A 3 -6.57 -21.52 -13.07
N ARG A 4 -6.41 -20.43 -13.82
CA ARG A 4 -5.19 -20.14 -14.56
C ARG A 4 -4.03 -20.04 -13.56
N PRO A 5 -2.91 -20.74 -13.77
CA PRO A 5 -1.71 -20.52 -12.97
C PRO A 5 -1.29 -19.06 -13.16
N VAL A 6 -0.83 -18.43 -12.08
CA VAL A 6 -0.25 -17.09 -12.09
C VAL A 6 0.85 -17.09 -13.16
N THR A 7 0.55 -16.51 -14.31
CA THR A 7 1.55 -16.26 -15.34
C THR A 7 2.56 -15.32 -14.73
N LEU A 8 3.77 -15.87 -14.53
CA LEU A 8 5.05 -15.21 -14.67
C LEU A 8 4.89 -13.81 -15.28
N LEU A 9 4.76 -12.79 -14.42
CA LEU A 9 5.07 -11.44 -14.86
C LEU A 9 6.58 -11.47 -15.11
N GLU A 10 6.96 -11.27 -16.37
CA GLU A 10 8.32 -11.29 -16.88
C GLU A 10 9.15 -10.24 -16.13
N PHE A 11 9.74 -10.64 -15.01
CA PHE A 11 10.89 -9.94 -14.47
C PHE A 11 12.11 -10.34 -15.32
N PRO A 12 12.98 -9.38 -15.68
CA PRO A 12 14.19 -9.68 -16.42
C PRO A 12 14.97 -10.78 -15.70
N ALA A 13 15.58 -11.68 -16.47
CA ALA A 13 16.25 -12.91 -16.02
C ALA A 13 17.37 -12.70 -14.98
N ASP A 14 17.67 -11.45 -14.64
CA ASP A 14 18.81 -11.04 -13.83
C ASP A 14 18.56 -11.10 -12.31
N ASN A 15 17.35 -11.47 -11.85
CA ASN A 15 17.03 -11.48 -10.42
C ASN A 15 16.61 -12.86 -9.87
N LEU A 16 17.30 -13.91 -10.30
CA LEU A 16 17.09 -15.29 -9.85
C LEU A 16 17.14 -15.41 -8.31
N GLU A 17 18.03 -14.66 -7.65
CA GLU A 17 18.15 -14.67 -6.19
C GLU A 17 16.89 -14.12 -5.50
N ALA A 18 16.36 -12.99 -5.94
CA ALA A 18 15.11 -12.45 -5.37
C ALA A 18 13.95 -13.43 -5.55
N ASN A 19 13.87 -14.09 -6.71
CA ASN A 19 12.82 -15.09 -6.97
C ASN A 19 12.93 -16.29 -6.01
N LEU A 20 14.14 -16.76 -5.72
CA LEU A 20 14.38 -17.84 -4.75
C LEU A 20 14.05 -17.40 -3.32
N VAL A 21 14.46 -16.19 -2.93
CA VAL A 21 14.14 -15.61 -1.63
C VAL A 21 12.63 -15.48 -1.46
N THR A 22 11.91 -14.98 -2.46
CA THR A 22 10.45 -14.88 -2.44
C THR A 22 9.79 -16.26 -2.35
N ALA A 23 10.24 -17.24 -3.14
CA ALA A 23 9.69 -18.59 -3.10
C ALA A 23 9.91 -19.27 -1.74
N GLU A 24 11.09 -19.16 -1.15
CA GLU A 24 11.40 -19.71 0.17
C GLU A 24 10.61 -19.00 1.27
N PHE A 25 10.48 -17.67 1.19
CA PHE A 25 9.68 -16.90 2.12
C PHE A 25 8.20 -17.31 2.06
N GLN A 26 7.63 -17.53 0.88
CA GLN A 26 6.27 -18.05 0.72
C GLN A 26 6.12 -19.46 1.29
N ARG A 27 7.11 -20.33 1.05
CA ARG A 27 7.14 -21.70 1.58
C ARG A 27 7.15 -21.71 3.11
N ILE A 28 7.93 -20.83 3.74
CA ILE A 28 8.06 -20.72 5.20
C ILE A 28 6.82 -20.07 5.82
N THR A 29 6.32 -18.98 5.25
CA THR A 29 5.17 -18.24 5.80
C THR A 29 3.87 -19.02 5.67
N THR A 30 3.82 -20.05 4.79
CA THR A 30 2.63 -20.87 4.45
C THR A 30 1.43 -20.07 3.95
N VAL A 31 1.61 -18.76 3.76
CA VAL A 31 0.57 -17.78 3.46
C VAL A 31 1.10 -16.84 2.40
N GLN A 32 0.37 -16.70 1.30
CA GLN A 32 0.67 -15.67 0.30
C GLN A 32 0.34 -14.28 0.88
N LEU A 33 1.35 -13.65 1.50
CA LEU A 33 1.17 -12.45 2.30
C LEU A 33 0.67 -11.26 1.49
N GLU A 34 1.17 -11.04 0.27
CA GLU A 34 0.74 -9.93 -0.57
C GLU A 34 -0.74 -10.06 -0.97
N PRO A 35 -1.21 -11.17 -1.59
CA PRO A 35 -2.63 -11.37 -1.84
C PRO A 35 -3.49 -11.29 -0.57
N LYS A 36 -3.01 -11.83 0.55
CA LYS A 36 -3.73 -11.77 1.82
C LYS A 36 -3.84 -10.33 2.34
N LEU A 37 -2.77 -9.55 2.26
CA LEU A 37 -2.76 -8.15 2.62
C LEU A 37 -3.72 -7.35 1.73
N MET A 38 -3.64 -7.52 0.40
CA MET A 38 -4.51 -6.82 -0.55
C MET A 38 -5.98 -7.15 -0.30
N SER A 39 -6.33 -8.43 -0.15
CA SER A 39 -7.71 -8.85 0.14
C SER A 39 -8.22 -8.35 1.50
N SER A 40 -7.32 -8.12 2.47
CA SER A 40 -7.66 -7.53 3.76
C SER A 40 -7.75 -6.00 3.69
N LEU A 41 -7.04 -5.37 2.74
CA LEU A 41 -7.01 -3.92 2.56
C LEU A 41 -8.23 -3.41 1.79
N ASP A 42 -8.63 -4.11 0.73
CA ASP A 42 -9.70 -3.67 -0.20
C ASP A 42 -11.00 -3.26 0.51
N PRO A 43 -11.53 -3.99 1.52
CA PRO A 43 -12.75 -3.61 2.22
C PRO A 43 -12.62 -2.30 3.01
N HIS A 44 -11.39 -1.92 3.40
CA HIS A 44 -11.10 -0.73 4.18
C HIS A 44 -10.72 0.47 3.31
N THR A 45 -10.32 0.25 2.05
CA THR A 45 -9.94 1.29 1.08
C THR A 45 -10.92 2.48 1.05
N PRO A 46 -12.25 2.32 0.93
CA PRO A 46 -13.15 3.48 0.87
C PRO A 46 -13.11 4.36 2.14
N LYS A 47 -12.97 3.73 3.31
CA LYS A 47 -12.89 4.42 4.60
C LYS A 47 -11.54 5.13 4.76
N LEU A 48 -10.45 4.48 4.36
CA LEU A 48 -9.11 5.07 4.36
C LEU A 48 -9.05 6.29 3.45
N LEU A 49 -9.59 6.19 2.24
CA LEU A 49 -9.69 7.33 1.33
C LEU A 49 -10.49 8.48 1.94
N THR A 50 -11.60 8.20 2.62
CA THR A 50 -12.37 9.25 3.31
C THR A 50 -11.55 9.94 4.42
N LEU A 51 -10.82 9.17 5.22
CA LEU A 51 -9.94 9.70 6.28
C LEU A 51 -8.82 10.57 5.71
N PHE A 52 -8.25 10.15 4.58
CA PHE A 52 -7.22 10.87 3.84
C PHE A 52 -7.74 12.21 3.32
N CYS A 53 -8.93 12.25 2.71
CA CYS A 53 -9.59 13.48 2.29
C CYS A 53 -9.87 14.45 3.46
N ALA A 54 -10.13 13.92 4.66
CA ALA A 54 -10.43 14.72 5.84
C ALA A 54 -9.17 15.29 6.51
N LYS A 55 -7.97 14.77 6.18
CA LYS A 55 -6.73 15.26 6.78
C LYS A 55 -6.41 16.66 6.25
N GLY A 56 -6.15 17.58 7.18
CA GLY A 56 -5.61 18.91 6.87
C GLY A 56 -4.07 18.93 6.83
N GLY A 57 -3.50 20.13 6.73
CA GLY A 57 -2.05 20.33 6.74
C GLY A 57 -1.35 19.95 5.43
N ALA A 58 -0.01 19.91 5.44
CA ALA A 58 0.80 19.67 4.25
C ALA A 58 0.52 18.28 3.62
N LEU A 59 0.37 17.24 4.45
CA LEU A 59 -0.01 15.91 3.97
C LEU A 59 -1.41 15.91 3.39
N GLY A 60 -2.38 16.56 4.03
CA GLY A 60 -3.75 16.72 3.53
C GLY A 60 -3.82 17.28 2.11
N GLN A 61 -3.01 18.30 1.81
CA GLN A 61 -2.99 18.88 0.47
C GLN A 61 -2.28 18.02 -0.57
N ARG A 62 -1.22 17.31 -0.18
CA ARG A 62 -0.60 16.31 -1.07
C ARG A 62 -1.56 15.16 -1.37
N LEU A 63 -2.27 14.68 -0.35
CA LEU A 63 -3.32 13.64 -0.45
C LEU A 63 -4.39 14.05 -1.44
N LYS A 64 -4.89 15.28 -1.33
CA LYS A 64 -6.01 15.76 -2.15
C LYS A 64 -5.70 15.71 -3.66
N THR A 65 -4.51 16.16 -4.07
CA THR A 65 -4.08 16.12 -5.48
C THR A 65 -4.01 14.69 -6.00
N GLU A 66 -3.46 13.77 -5.21
CA GLU A 66 -3.33 12.36 -5.63
C GLU A 66 -4.69 11.65 -5.70
N MET A 67 -5.62 12.02 -4.81
CA MET A 67 -6.98 11.48 -4.81
C MET A 67 -7.86 12.03 -5.94
N GLU A 68 -7.57 13.22 -6.46
CA GLU A 68 -8.22 13.73 -7.67
C GLU A 68 -7.91 12.83 -8.87
N LEU A 69 -6.66 12.37 -9.01
CA LEU A 69 -6.26 11.41 -10.04
C LEU A 69 -6.98 10.05 -9.91
N LEU A 70 -7.30 9.63 -8.68
CA LEU A 70 -8.08 8.40 -8.45
C LEU A 70 -9.56 8.55 -8.83
N LYS A 71 -10.11 9.77 -8.78
CA LYS A 71 -11.53 10.04 -9.06
C LYS A 71 -11.86 10.03 -10.55
N ASP A 72 -10.87 10.25 -11.41
CA ASP A 72 -11.04 10.31 -12.87
C ASP A 72 -11.38 8.95 -13.50
N GLY A 73 -11.59 7.89 -12.70
CA GLY A 73 -12.16 6.62 -13.14
C GLY A 73 -11.22 5.73 -13.97
N HIS A 74 -10.01 6.22 -14.27
CA HIS A 74 -9.00 5.50 -15.05
C HIS A 74 -8.02 4.70 -14.19
N CYS A 75 -8.19 4.69 -12.86
CA CYS A 75 -7.24 4.05 -11.96
C CYS A 75 -7.56 2.56 -11.75
N SER A 76 -6.52 1.71 -11.82
CA SER A 76 -6.68 0.29 -11.51
C SER A 76 -6.84 0.07 -10.00
N VAL A 77 -7.32 -1.12 -9.64
CA VAL A 77 -7.37 -1.56 -8.23
C VAL A 77 -5.96 -1.53 -7.61
N ASP A 78 -4.95 -1.94 -8.37
CA ASP A 78 -3.56 -1.97 -7.90
C ASP A 78 -2.97 -0.57 -7.69
N MET A 79 -3.27 0.37 -8.59
CA MET A 79 -2.89 1.77 -8.39
C MET A 79 -3.57 2.37 -7.15
N THR A 80 -4.83 2.03 -6.93
CA THR A 80 -5.56 2.47 -5.73
C THR A 80 -4.93 1.91 -4.46
N ARG A 81 -4.54 0.62 -4.45
CA ARG A 81 -3.83 -0.04 -3.34
C ARG A 81 -2.48 0.62 -3.08
N GLU A 82 -1.71 0.90 -4.12
CA GLU A 82 -0.41 1.57 -4.01
C GLU A 82 -0.55 2.92 -3.29
N VAL A 83 -1.48 3.75 -3.76
CA VAL A 83 -1.75 5.07 -3.18
C VAL A 83 -2.15 4.94 -1.71
N VAL A 84 -3.06 4.02 -1.38
CA VAL A 84 -3.49 3.80 0.00
C VAL A 84 -2.34 3.35 0.91
N ILE A 85 -1.51 2.41 0.46
CA ILE A 85 -0.38 1.89 1.25
C ILE A 85 0.66 2.99 1.47
N ARG A 86 1.01 3.74 0.42
CA ARG A 86 1.93 4.89 0.53
C ARG A 86 1.44 5.88 1.57
N PHE A 87 0.15 6.22 1.54
CA PHE A 87 -0.42 7.15 2.51
C PHE A 87 -0.51 6.58 3.92
N MET A 88 -0.75 5.29 4.10
CA MET A 88 -0.64 4.67 5.42
C MET A 88 0.78 4.79 5.99
N ILE A 89 1.81 4.58 5.17
CA ILE A 89 3.22 4.73 5.58
C ILE A 89 3.51 6.18 5.98
N GLU A 90 3.12 7.15 5.17
CA GLU A 90 3.31 8.57 5.48
C GLU A 90 2.53 8.99 6.74
N PHE A 91 1.26 8.58 6.84
CA PHE A 91 0.40 8.90 7.99
C PHE A 91 0.93 8.33 9.31
N LEU A 92 1.42 7.08 9.31
CA LEU A 92 2.02 6.45 10.49
C LEU A 92 3.41 7.02 10.80
N GLY A 93 4.17 7.44 9.78
CA GLY A 93 5.47 8.08 9.93
C GLY A 93 5.41 9.48 10.55
N GLU A 94 4.38 10.26 10.21
CA GLU A 94 4.18 11.61 10.78
C GLU A 94 3.94 11.59 12.29
N HIS A 95 3.15 10.64 12.79
CA HIS A 95 2.81 10.60 14.21
C HIS A 95 3.99 10.24 15.12
N ALA A 96 5.03 9.58 14.58
CA ALA A 96 6.26 9.29 15.32
C ALA A 96 7.13 10.54 15.54
N GLY A 97 7.03 11.55 14.68
CA GLY A 97 7.75 12.83 14.81
C GLY A 97 7.07 13.80 15.78
N ASP A 98 5.75 13.97 15.66
CA ASP A 98 4.99 14.94 16.45
C ASP A 98 4.96 14.60 17.95
N GLN A 99 4.87 13.31 18.32
CA GLN A 99 4.90 12.90 19.73
C GLN A 99 6.27 13.14 20.39
N ARG A 100 7.37 13.20 19.63
CA ARG A 100 8.71 13.47 20.18
C ARG A 100 8.90 14.95 20.49
N ILE A 101 8.29 15.84 19.72
CA ILE A 101 8.38 17.29 19.96
C ILE A 101 7.59 17.66 21.22
N GLN A 102 6.46 17.01 21.48
CA GLN A 102 5.62 17.32 22.64
C GLN A 102 6.18 16.79 23.97
N ARG A 103 6.98 15.71 23.95
CA ARG A 103 7.68 15.19 25.16
C ARG A 103 8.98 15.93 25.51
N MET A 104 9.53 16.74 24.62
CA MET A 104 10.70 17.58 24.92
C MET A 104 10.32 18.96 25.47
N GLN A 105 9.02 19.24 25.62
CA GLN A 105 8.49 20.49 26.18
C GLN A 105 7.67 20.28 27.48
N SER A 106 7.73 19.08 28.06
CA SER A 106 7.11 18.72 29.36
C SER A 106 8.18 18.27 30.35
#